data_AF-A0A9W4SEI5-F1
#
_entry.id   AF-A0A9W4SEI5-F1
#
_cell.length_a   1.000
_cell.length_b   1.000
_cell.length_c   1.000
_cell.angle_alpha   90.00
_cell.angle_beta   90.00
_cell.angle_gamma   90.00
#
_symmetry.space_group_name_H-M   'P 1'
#
loop_
_entity.id
_entity.type
_entity.pdbx_description
1 polymer ?
#
loop_
_entity_poly.entity_id
_entity_poly.type
_entity_poly.pdbx_seq_one_letter_code
_entity_poly.pdbx_strand_id
1 'polypeptide(L)'
;MGNKNSKITTHDRAVLDLLVQRDKLKQYQKKIQTVAEKETQVAKDALLKNNKRVALLALRKKKYQEQLLSKTDAQLLNLEQLTQSIEFALVEKELLAGIEQGNLILKEIHKEMSIDKVEKLMEDTADAIAYQDEISELLSGKLTNDDEDEILAELAQIEKDQLVENLPAVPVQDFVSEDITEDIEESIPQQKVKVKTPQKQLP
;
A
#
# COMPACT_ATOMS: atom_id res chain seq x y z
N MET A 1 -22.00 -11.96 42.81
CA MET A 1 -21.71 -11.00 41.74
C MET A 1 -22.38 -11.49 40.46
N GLY A 2 -23.62 -11.05 40.20
CA GLY A 2 -24.36 -11.47 39.00
C GLY A 2 -24.44 -10.29 38.03
N ASN A 3 -23.73 -10.38 36.91
CA ASN A 3 -23.86 -9.46 35.78
C ASN A 3 -25.24 -9.65 35.13
N LYS A 4 -26.27 -9.05 35.73
CA LYS A 4 -27.56 -8.85 35.09
C LYS A 4 -27.51 -7.47 34.46
N ASN A 5 -27.25 -7.43 33.15
CA ASN A 5 -27.80 -6.48 32.18
C ASN A 5 -26.94 -6.52 30.89
N SER A 6 -26.97 -7.65 30.19
CA SER A 6 -26.72 -7.61 28.74
C SER A 6 -27.89 -6.84 28.13
N LYS A 7 -27.74 -5.51 28.03
CA LYS A 7 -28.79 -4.63 27.50
C LYS A 7 -28.93 -4.96 26.01
N ILE A 8 -29.92 -5.78 25.68
CA ILE A 8 -30.34 -6.04 24.30
C ILE A 8 -30.45 -4.69 23.61
N THR A 9 -29.56 -4.44 22.65
CA THR A 9 -29.50 -3.16 21.95
C THR A 9 -30.70 -3.07 21.00
N THR A 10 -31.02 -1.86 20.55
CA THR A 10 -32.03 -1.66 19.50
C THR A 10 -31.65 -2.41 18.21
N HIS A 11 -30.36 -2.64 17.99
CA HIS A 11 -29.80 -3.31 16.82
C HIS A 11 -30.03 -4.82 16.92
N ASP A 12 -29.80 -5.41 18.10
CA ASP A 12 -30.08 -6.83 18.36
C ASP A 12 -31.56 -7.17 18.16
N ARG A 13 -32.46 -6.25 18.51
CA ARG A 13 -33.91 -6.41 18.26
C ARG A 13 -34.22 -6.37 16.76
N ALA A 14 -33.61 -5.44 16.03
CA ALA A 14 -33.81 -5.35 14.57
C ALA A 14 -33.27 -6.60 13.85
N VAL A 15 -32.10 -7.11 14.25
CA VAL A 15 -31.55 -8.37 13.71
C VAL A 15 -32.47 -9.54 14.05
N LEU A 16 -32.96 -9.63 15.29
CA LEU A 16 -33.92 -10.66 15.69
C LEU A 16 -35.20 -10.61 14.83
N ASP A 17 -35.75 -9.42 14.61
CA ASP A 17 -36.96 -9.25 13.79
C ASP A 17 -36.73 -9.72 12.35
N LEU A 18 -35.58 -9.43 11.75
CA LEU A 18 -35.19 -9.92 10.42
C LEU A 18 -35.07 -11.45 10.40
N LEU A 19 -34.47 -12.05 11.43
CA LEU A 19 -34.35 -13.52 11.53
C LEU A 19 -35.73 -14.18 11.66
N VAL A 20 -36.62 -13.61 12.47
CA VAL A 20 -38.00 -14.09 12.60
C VAL A 20 -38.76 -13.97 11.27
N GLN A 21 -38.56 -12.88 10.52
CA GLN A 21 -39.16 -12.73 9.18
C GLN A 21 -38.61 -13.76 8.19
N ARG A 22 -37.30 -14.00 8.18
CA ARG A 22 -36.66 -15.04 7.36
C ARG A 22 -37.26 -16.41 7.66
N ASP A 23 -37.40 -16.75 8.94
CA ASP A 23 -37.94 -18.07 9.34
C ASP A 23 -39.42 -18.21 8.96
N LYS A 24 -40.21 -17.13 9.07
CA LYS A 24 -41.59 -17.09 8.56
C LYS A 24 -41.64 -17.30 7.04
N LEU A 25 -40.73 -16.68 6.27
CA LEU A 25 -40.66 -16.88 4.83
C LEU A 25 -40.24 -18.31 4.46
N LYS A 26 -39.30 -18.92 5.18
CA LYS A 26 -38.95 -20.35 5.00
C LYS A 26 -40.16 -21.27 5.26
N GLN A 27 -40.93 -20.99 6.31
CA GLN A 27 -42.17 -21.73 6.57
C GLN A 27 -43.20 -21.52 5.45
N TYR A 28 -43.33 -20.30 4.92
CA TYR A 28 -44.22 -19.99 3.82
C TYR A 28 -43.79 -20.68 2.52
N GLN A 29 -42.50 -20.67 2.21
CA GLN A 29 -41.89 -21.39 1.07
C GLN A 29 -42.25 -22.88 1.12
N LYS A 30 -42.06 -23.53 2.28
CA LYS A 30 -42.42 -24.95 2.47
C LYS A 30 -43.91 -25.21 2.24
N LYS A 31 -44.79 -24.31 2.71
CA LYS A 31 -46.23 -24.40 2.48
C LYS A 31 -46.57 -24.29 0.99
N ILE A 32 -46.00 -23.31 0.27
CA ILE A 32 -46.22 -23.15 -1.18
C ILE A 32 -45.74 -24.39 -1.94
N GLN A 33 -44.56 -24.92 -1.59
CA GLN A 33 -44.01 -26.11 -2.22
C GLN A 33 -44.95 -27.32 -2.06
N THR A 34 -45.48 -27.54 -0.85
CA THR A 34 -46.46 -28.60 -0.60
C THR A 34 -47.75 -28.40 -1.42
N VAL A 35 -48.19 -27.15 -1.61
CA VAL A 35 -49.37 -26.85 -2.45
C VAL A 35 -49.07 -27.12 -3.93
N ALA A 36 -47.90 -26.72 -4.43
CA ALA A 36 -47.48 -26.97 -5.81
C ALA A 36 -47.37 -28.47 -6.13
N GLU A 37 -46.87 -29.27 -5.18
CA GLU A 37 -46.82 -30.74 -5.29
C GLU A 37 -48.23 -31.34 -5.38
N LYS A 38 -49.15 -30.88 -4.52
CA LYS A 38 -50.57 -31.30 -4.56
C LYS A 38 -51.23 -30.93 -5.89
N GLU A 39 -51.01 -29.73 -6.40
CA GLU A 39 -51.53 -29.31 -7.71
C GLU A 39 -50.96 -30.14 -8.86
N THR A 40 -49.71 -30.58 -8.73
CA THR A 40 -49.08 -31.50 -9.68
C THR A 40 -49.74 -32.88 -9.64
N GLN A 41 -50.06 -33.42 -8.46
CA GLN A 41 -50.80 -34.67 -8.32
C GLN A 41 -52.20 -34.57 -8.91
N VAL A 42 -52.93 -33.49 -8.58
CA VAL A 42 -54.28 -33.23 -9.14
C VAL A 42 -54.23 -33.12 -10.66
N ALA A 43 -53.20 -32.48 -11.22
CA ALA A 43 -53.03 -32.41 -12.67
C ALA A 43 -52.82 -33.81 -13.28
N LYS A 44 -51.99 -34.66 -12.67
CA LYS A 44 -51.77 -36.06 -13.10
C LYS A 44 -53.06 -36.87 -13.05
N ASP A 45 -53.81 -36.80 -11.95
CA ASP A 45 -55.07 -37.52 -11.78
C ASP A 45 -56.14 -37.07 -12.78
N ALA A 46 -56.20 -35.77 -13.07
CA ALA A 46 -57.13 -35.22 -14.06
C ALA A 46 -56.80 -35.68 -15.49
N LEU A 47 -55.51 -35.86 -15.81
CA LEU A 47 -55.06 -36.42 -17.09
C LEU A 47 -55.44 -37.90 -17.22
N LEU A 48 -55.28 -38.70 -16.16
CA LEU A 48 -55.71 -40.11 -16.14
C LEU A 48 -57.21 -40.26 -16.37
N LYS A 49 -58.01 -39.31 -15.86
CA LYS A 49 -59.47 -39.25 -16.05
C LYS A 49 -59.88 -38.59 -17.38
N ASN A 50 -58.94 -38.31 -18.29
CA ASN A 50 -59.16 -37.61 -19.57
C ASN A 50 -59.82 -36.22 -19.44
N ASN A 51 -59.81 -35.60 -18.26
CA ASN A 51 -60.42 -34.30 -18.03
C ASN A 51 -59.41 -33.17 -18.27
N LYS A 52 -59.25 -32.81 -19.55
CA LYS A 52 -58.29 -31.78 -20.00
C LYS A 52 -58.53 -30.39 -19.38
N ARG A 53 -59.79 -30.02 -19.13
CA ARG A 53 -60.13 -28.68 -18.58
C ARG A 53 -59.62 -28.51 -17.15
N VAL A 54 -59.79 -29.54 -16.32
CA VAL A 54 -59.31 -29.54 -14.92
C VAL A 54 -57.79 -29.62 -14.87
N ALA A 55 -57.17 -30.44 -15.72
CA ALA A 55 -55.71 -30.52 -15.82
C ALA A 55 -55.08 -29.17 -16.19
N LEU A 56 -55.63 -28.45 -17.17
CA LEU A 56 -55.14 -27.12 -17.55
C LEU A 56 -55.27 -26.09 -16.42
N LEU A 57 -56.37 -26.13 -15.65
CA LEU A 57 -56.54 -25.24 -14.50
C LEU A 57 -55.51 -25.53 -13.41
N ALA A 58 -55.28 -26.81 -13.09
CA ALA A 58 -54.28 -27.22 -12.10
C ALA A 58 -52.86 -26.80 -12.50
N LEU A 59 -52.50 -26.92 -13.78
CA LEU A 59 -51.21 -26.47 -14.30
C LEU A 59 -51.06 -24.94 -14.24
N ARG A 60 -52.12 -24.17 -14.49
CA ARG A 60 -52.09 -22.70 -14.32
C ARG A 60 -51.85 -22.30 -12.87
N LYS A 61 -52.52 -22.97 -11.93
CA LYS A 61 -52.30 -22.74 -10.50
C LYS A 61 -50.87 -23.10 -10.09
N LYS A 62 -50.35 -24.24 -10.57
CA LYS A 62 -48.97 -24.66 -10.33
C LYS A 62 -47.97 -23.58 -10.77
N LYS A 63 -48.15 -23.06 -11.99
CA LYS A 63 -47.28 -21.99 -12.52
C LYS A 63 -47.33 -20.71 -11.66
N TYR A 64 -48.50 -20.36 -11.13
CA TYR A 64 -48.64 -19.23 -10.21
C TYR A 64 -47.92 -19.49 -8.89
N GLN A 65 -48.00 -20.70 -8.33
CA GLN A 65 -47.27 -21.06 -7.12
C GLN A 65 -45.75 -21.06 -7.34
N GLU A 66 -45.27 -21.53 -8.49
CA GLU A 66 -43.85 -21.47 -8.86
C GLU A 66 -43.36 -20.01 -8.96
N GLN A 67 -44.17 -19.11 -9.51
CA GLN A 67 -43.85 -17.68 -9.54
C GLN A 67 -43.81 -17.07 -8.12
N LEU A 68 -44.73 -17.46 -7.24
CA LEU A 68 -44.71 -17.02 -5.84
C LEU A 68 -43.49 -17.57 -5.10
N LEU A 69 -43.10 -18.81 -5.37
CA LEU A 69 -41.91 -19.43 -4.79
C LEU A 69 -40.65 -18.69 -5.23
N SER A 70 -40.50 -18.41 -6.53
CA SER A 70 -39.37 -17.61 -7.04
C SER A 70 -39.30 -16.21 -6.43
N LYS A 71 -40.44 -15.53 -6.24
CA LYS A 71 -40.49 -14.24 -5.53
C LYS A 71 -40.07 -14.37 -4.07
N THR A 72 -40.50 -15.43 -3.39
CA THR A 72 -40.15 -15.71 -1.99
C THR A 72 -38.66 -15.98 -1.85
N ASP A 73 -38.06 -16.73 -2.77
CA ASP A 73 -36.62 -17.00 -2.79
C ASP A 73 -35.81 -15.71 -2.98
N ALA A 74 -36.23 -14.83 -3.89
CA ALA A 74 -35.60 -13.53 -4.07
C ALA A 74 -35.70 -12.66 -2.80
N GLN A 75 -36.85 -12.67 -2.13
CA GLN A 75 -37.02 -11.97 -0.84
C GLN A 75 -36.16 -12.56 0.26
N LEU A 76 -35.99 -13.89 0.30
CA LEU A 76 -35.12 -14.57 1.26
C LEU A 76 -33.66 -14.14 1.06
N LEU A 77 -33.18 -14.13 -0.19
CA LEU A 77 -31.83 -13.70 -0.53
C LEU A 77 -31.60 -12.24 -0.13
N ASN A 78 -32.57 -11.36 -0.40
CA ASN A 78 -32.48 -9.95 0.01
C ASN A 78 -32.38 -9.80 1.54
N LEU A 79 -33.11 -10.61 2.32
CA LEU A 79 -33.01 -10.59 3.79
C LEU A 79 -31.65 -11.11 4.29
N GLU A 80 -31.11 -12.14 3.66
CA GLU A 80 -29.78 -12.68 3.99
C GLU A 80 -28.69 -11.63 3.70
N GLN A 81 -28.75 -10.97 2.54
CA GLN A 81 -27.84 -9.87 2.19
C GLN A 81 -27.96 -8.69 3.16
N LEU A 82 -29.19 -8.31 3.55
CA LEU A 82 -29.41 -7.24 4.52
C LEU A 82 -28.83 -7.59 5.89
N THR A 83 -29.02 -8.83 6.33
CA THR A 83 -28.46 -9.31 7.61
C THR A 83 -26.94 -9.24 7.61
N GLN A 84 -26.30 -9.74 6.54
CA GLN A 84 -24.85 -9.69 6.38
C GLN A 84 -24.32 -8.24 6.34
N SER A 85 -25.05 -7.35 5.68
CA SER A 85 -24.68 -5.93 5.60
C SER A 85 -24.77 -5.24 6.96
N ILE A 86 -25.75 -5.60 7.79
CA ILE A 86 -25.87 -5.10 9.18
C ILE A 86 -24.72 -5.62 10.03
N GLU A 87 -24.38 -6.92 9.93
CA GLU A 87 -23.24 -7.50 10.66
C GLU A 87 -21.93 -6.81 10.28
N PHE A 88 -21.72 -6.55 9.00
CA PHE A 88 -20.54 -5.81 8.53
C PHE A 88 -20.51 -4.39 9.08
N ALA A 89 -21.63 -3.67 9.05
CA ALA A 89 -21.71 -2.32 9.61
C ALA A 89 -21.45 -2.27 11.13
N LEU A 90 -21.80 -3.32 11.87
CA LEU A 90 -21.47 -3.43 13.30
C LEU A 90 -19.97 -3.56 13.51
N VAL A 91 -19.28 -4.39 12.71
CA VAL A 91 -17.81 -4.50 12.75
C VAL A 91 -17.15 -3.18 12.35
N GLU A 92 -17.67 -2.50 11.32
CA GLU A 92 -17.16 -1.20 10.88
C GLU A 92 -17.29 -0.13 11.99
N LYS A 93 -18.37 -0.15 12.76
CA LYS A 93 -18.54 0.71 13.92
C LYS A 93 -17.49 0.43 15.00
N GLU A 94 -17.19 -0.83 15.30
CA GLU A 94 -16.15 -1.20 16.27
C GLU A 94 -14.76 -0.78 15.79
N LEU A 95 -14.47 -0.96 14.50
CA LEU A 95 -13.24 -0.46 13.88
C LEU A 95 -13.10 1.05 14.02
N LEU A 96 -14.18 1.80 13.75
CA LEU A 96 -14.19 3.26 13.89
C LEU A 96 -13.89 3.69 15.33
N ALA A 97 -14.52 3.06 16.32
CA ALA A 97 -14.23 3.32 17.73
C ALA A 97 -12.76 2.99 18.09
N GLY A 98 -12.19 1.93 17.50
CA GLY A 98 -10.77 1.62 17.64
C GLY A 98 -9.85 2.69 17.04
N ILE A 99 -10.20 3.22 15.87
CA ILE A 99 -9.47 4.33 15.23
C ILE A 99 -9.56 5.61 16.07
N GLU A 100 -10.73 5.93 16.63
CA GLU A 100 -10.90 7.08 17.53
C GLU A 100 -10.01 6.94 18.77
N GLN A 101 -9.99 5.77 19.41
CA GLN A 101 -9.13 5.52 20.57
C GLN A 101 -7.64 5.61 20.20
N GLY A 102 -7.24 5.06 19.05
CA GLY A 102 -5.87 5.18 18.54
C GLY A 102 -5.47 6.63 18.28
N ASN A 103 -6.39 7.45 17.75
CA ASN A 103 -6.16 8.87 17.53
C ASN A 103 -5.99 9.64 18.85
N LEU A 104 -6.77 9.31 19.89
CA LEU A 104 -6.61 9.90 21.22
C LEU A 104 -5.23 9.59 21.81
N ILE A 105 -4.80 8.33 21.76
CA ILE A 105 -3.47 7.93 22.23
C ILE A 105 -2.38 8.64 21.43
N LEU A 106 -2.52 8.74 20.11
CA LEU A 106 -1.56 9.44 19.26
C LEU A 106 -1.46 10.92 19.64
N LYS A 107 -2.59 11.57 19.96
CA LYS A 107 -2.60 12.96 20.47
C LYS A 107 -1.90 13.09 21.82
N GLU A 108 -2.07 12.12 22.72
CA GLU A 108 -1.37 12.10 24.00
C GLU A 108 0.14 11.94 23.80
N ILE A 109 0.57 11.00 22.95
CA ILE A 109 1.99 10.80 22.59
C ILE A 109 2.57 12.08 21.98
N HIS A 110 1.86 12.71 21.03
CA HIS A 110 2.30 13.97 20.43
C HIS A 110 2.35 15.12 21.44
N LYS A 111 1.53 15.09 22.50
CA LYS A 111 1.58 16.09 23.56
C LYS A 111 2.75 15.87 24.52
N GLU A 112 3.08 14.61 24.82
CA GLU A 112 4.25 14.24 25.63
C GLU A 112 5.58 14.50 24.90
N MET A 113 5.58 14.24 23.59
CA MET A 113 6.60 14.67 22.63
C MET A 113 6.39 16.15 22.30
N SER A 114 6.47 17.00 23.33
CA SER A 114 6.36 18.45 23.17
C SER A 114 7.43 18.95 22.20
N ILE A 115 7.03 19.79 21.24
CA ILE A 115 7.94 20.52 20.35
C ILE A 115 9.09 21.15 21.15
N ASP A 116 8.81 21.75 22.30
CA ASP A 116 9.82 22.35 23.18
C ASP A 116 10.94 21.38 23.62
N LYS A 117 10.64 20.09 23.83
CA LYS A 117 11.65 19.08 24.17
C LYS A 117 12.45 18.66 22.96
N VAL A 118 11.82 18.62 21.78
CA VAL A 118 12.49 18.30 20.53
C VAL A 118 13.41 19.45 20.12
N GLU A 119 12.95 20.70 20.25
CA GLU A 119 13.75 21.91 20.01
C GLU A 119 14.95 21.98 20.95
N LYS A 120 14.76 21.78 22.26
CA LYS A 120 15.89 21.70 23.21
C LYS A 120 16.88 20.60 22.86
N LEU A 121 16.41 19.40 22.52
CA LEU A 121 17.29 18.31 22.13
C LEU A 121 18.08 18.65 20.86
N MET A 122 17.46 19.33 19.89
CA MET A 122 18.15 19.79 18.68
C MET A 122 19.18 20.88 18.98
N GLU A 123 18.86 21.82 19.88
CA GLU A 123 19.79 22.86 20.34
C GLU A 123 20.98 22.24 21.09
N ASP A 124 20.73 21.38 22.08
CA ASP A 124 21.77 20.65 22.82
C ASP A 124 22.67 19.81 21.87
N THR A 125 22.08 19.22 20.83
CA THR A 125 22.83 18.46 19.81
C THR A 125 23.68 19.38 18.93
N ALA A 126 23.13 20.53 18.52
CA ALA A 126 23.87 21.52 17.74
C ALA A 126 25.05 22.08 18.53
N ASP A 127 24.85 22.38 19.82
CA ASP A 127 25.90 22.84 20.73
C ASP A 127 26.98 21.77 20.93
N ALA A 128 26.58 20.50 21.08
CA ALA A 128 27.53 19.39 21.19
C ALA A 128 28.37 19.19 19.93
N ILE A 129 27.77 19.38 18.74
CA ILE A 129 28.48 19.35 17.45
C ILE A 129 29.45 20.53 17.37
N ALA A 130 29.00 21.75 17.67
CA ALA A 130 29.86 22.93 17.66
C ALA A 130 31.05 22.78 18.62
N TYR A 131 30.82 22.23 19.81
CA TYR A 131 31.88 21.92 20.77
C TYR A 131 32.86 20.86 20.26
N GLN A 132 32.35 19.82 19.58
CA GLN A 132 33.20 18.82 18.93
C GLN A 132 34.05 19.45 17.83
N ASP A 133 33.48 20.35 17.03
CA ASP A 133 34.18 21.06 15.96
C ASP A 133 35.27 21.97 16.54
N GLU A 134 35.00 22.69 17.64
CA GLU A 134 36.01 23.47 18.37
C GLU A 134 37.13 22.59 18.92
N ILE A 135 36.81 21.43 19.52
CA ILE A 135 37.83 20.46 19.93
C ILE A 135 38.64 20.00 18.73
N SER A 136 37.97 19.69 17.61
CA SER A 136 38.62 19.21 16.40
C SER A 136 39.53 20.28 15.82
N GLU A 137 39.15 21.56 15.85
CA GLU A 137 39.98 22.70 15.43
C GLU A 137 41.19 22.90 16.36
N LEU A 138 40.99 22.79 17.68
CA LEU A 138 42.08 22.89 18.66
C LEU A 138 43.05 21.70 18.60
N LEU A 139 42.53 20.48 18.39
CA LEU A 139 43.30 19.23 18.35
C LEU A 139 43.94 18.99 16.98
N SER A 140 43.30 19.47 15.90
CA SER A 140 43.89 19.57 14.56
C SER A 140 45.22 20.31 14.63
N GLY A 141 45.38 21.19 15.61
CA GLY A 141 46.55 22.05 15.73
C GLY A 141 46.59 23.01 14.54
N LYS A 142 47.19 24.16 14.74
CA LYS A 142 47.67 24.91 13.59
C LYS A 142 48.82 24.09 13.02
N LEU A 143 48.56 23.31 11.98
CA LEU A 143 49.61 22.86 11.09
C LEU A 143 50.35 24.14 10.68
N THR A 144 51.64 24.24 11.02
CA THR A 144 52.40 25.43 10.64
C THR A 144 52.47 25.45 9.11
N ASN A 145 52.47 26.63 8.46
CA ASN A 145 52.60 26.69 6.99
C ASN A 145 53.82 25.87 6.49
N ASP A 146 54.87 25.80 7.31
CA ASP A 146 56.06 24.99 7.04
C ASP A 146 55.78 23.47 7.01
N ASP A 147 54.85 22.96 7.84
CA ASP A 147 54.44 21.54 7.83
C ASP A 147 53.52 21.23 6.63
N GLU A 148 52.69 22.19 6.20
CA GLU A 148 51.88 22.07 4.97
C GLU A 148 52.77 21.98 3.72
N ASP A 149 53.82 22.80 3.64
CA ASP A 149 54.78 22.79 2.53
C ASP A 149 55.58 21.47 2.46
N GLU A 150 55.98 20.91 3.61
CA GLU A 150 56.69 19.63 3.67
C GLU A 150 55.77 18.45 3.25
N ILE A 151 54.52 18.44 3.70
CA ILE A 151 53.52 17.43 3.31
C ILE A 151 53.18 17.55 1.81
N LEU A 152 53.06 18.76 1.27
CA LEU A 152 52.84 18.98 -0.17
C LEU A 152 54.01 18.49 -1.01
N ALA A 153 55.25 18.68 -0.54
CA ALA A 153 56.43 18.15 -1.20
C ALA A 153 56.46 16.61 -1.17
N GLU A 154 56.10 16.00 -0.04
CA GLU A 154 56.01 14.54 0.10
C GLU A 154 54.91 13.94 -0.80
N LEU A 155 53.75 14.61 -0.88
CA LEU A 155 52.66 14.23 -1.78
C LEU A 155 53.08 14.31 -3.26
N ALA A 156 53.74 15.40 -3.67
CA ALA A 156 54.26 15.55 -5.02
C ALA A 156 55.31 14.49 -5.38
N GLN A 157 56.07 14.01 -4.40
CA GLN A 157 57.01 12.92 -4.57
C GLN A 157 56.29 11.58 -4.76
N ILE A 158 55.28 11.27 -3.94
CA ILE A 158 54.46 10.05 -4.08
C ILE A 158 53.72 10.03 -5.42
N GLU A 159 53.21 11.17 -5.90
CA GLU A 159 52.58 11.28 -7.22
C GLU A 159 53.58 11.00 -8.35
N LYS A 160 54.80 11.54 -8.27
CA LYS A 160 55.88 11.23 -9.22
C LYS A 160 56.25 9.75 -9.18
N ASP A 161 56.35 9.16 -8.00
CA ASP A 161 56.71 7.76 -7.84
C ASP A 161 55.59 6.83 -8.37
N GLN A 162 54.31 7.16 -8.17
CA GLN A 162 53.18 6.48 -8.82
C GLN A 162 53.14 6.69 -10.33
N LEU A 163 53.49 7.87 -10.83
CA LEU A 163 53.60 8.14 -12.27
C LEU A 163 54.74 7.31 -12.89
N VAL A 164 55.89 7.20 -12.23
CA VAL A 164 57.03 6.38 -12.65
C VAL A 164 56.69 4.88 -12.61
N GLU A 165 55.93 4.42 -11.61
CA GLU A 165 55.49 3.02 -11.53
C GLU A 165 54.42 2.67 -12.59
N ASN A 166 53.65 3.66 -13.07
CA ASN A 166 52.65 3.51 -14.15
C ASN A 166 53.17 3.84 -15.56
N LEU A 167 54.46 4.14 -15.75
CA LEU A 167 55.05 4.37 -17.07
C LEU A 167 55.58 3.03 -17.66
N PRO A 168 55.00 2.50 -18.75
CA PRO A 168 55.54 1.31 -19.42
C PRO A 168 56.88 1.62 -20.09
N ALA A 169 57.85 0.70 -19.97
CA ALA A 169 59.20 0.83 -20.53
C ALA A 169 59.16 1.11 -22.04
N VAL A 170 59.62 2.30 -22.44
CA VAL A 170 59.78 2.67 -23.86
C VAL A 170 61.02 1.95 -24.42
N PRO A 171 60.90 1.16 -25.50
CA PRO A 171 62.05 0.53 -26.15
C PRO A 171 62.98 1.59 -26.75
N VAL A 172 64.27 1.50 -26.40
CA VAL A 172 65.34 2.26 -27.06
C VAL A 172 65.49 1.68 -28.46
N GLN A 173 65.04 2.43 -29.48
CA GLN A 173 65.25 2.08 -30.88
C GLN A 173 66.11 3.18 -31.50
N ASP A 174 67.31 2.79 -31.93
CA ASP A 174 68.32 3.67 -32.54
C ASP A 174 67.76 4.31 -33.81
N PHE A 175 67.71 5.65 -33.83
CA PHE A 175 67.52 6.41 -35.06
C PHE A 175 68.83 7.09 -35.42
N VAL A 176 69.44 6.59 -36.49
CA VAL A 176 70.64 7.10 -37.13
C VAL A 176 70.39 8.52 -37.63
N SER A 177 71.37 9.40 -37.40
CA SER A 177 71.43 10.79 -37.85
C SER A 177 71.42 10.91 -39.37
N GLU A 178 70.59 11.81 -39.91
CA GLU A 178 70.94 12.56 -41.12
C GLU A 178 70.16 13.88 -41.17
N ASP A 179 70.93 14.96 -41.33
CA ASP A 179 70.51 16.33 -41.55
C ASP A 179 69.51 16.43 -42.71
N ILE A 180 68.55 17.37 -42.64
CA ILE A 180 68.23 18.34 -43.70
C ILE A 180 67.32 19.43 -43.09
N THR A 181 67.66 20.64 -43.51
CA THR A 181 67.16 21.98 -43.22
C THR A 181 65.73 22.29 -43.68
N GLU A 182 65.27 23.47 -43.26
CA GLU A 182 64.25 24.34 -43.87
C GLU A 182 62.76 24.10 -43.53
N ASP A 183 62.25 25.07 -42.75
CA ASP A 183 61.09 25.91 -43.06
C ASP A 183 59.65 25.36 -43.06
N ILE A 184 58.78 26.24 -42.52
CA ILE A 184 57.34 26.43 -42.79
C ILE A 184 56.33 25.81 -41.80
N GLU A 185 55.80 26.71 -40.97
CA GLU A 185 54.40 27.04 -40.68
C GLU A 185 53.31 25.97 -40.44
N GLU A 186 52.50 26.31 -39.43
CA GLU A 186 51.06 26.10 -39.29
C GLU A 186 50.45 24.71 -39.54
N SER A 187 49.85 24.15 -38.49
CA SER A 187 48.39 24.02 -38.44
C SER A 187 47.94 23.27 -37.18
N ILE A 188 47.10 23.93 -36.38
CA ILE A 188 46.28 23.29 -35.34
C ILE A 188 45.00 22.78 -36.00
N PRO A 189 44.57 21.53 -35.74
CA PRO A 189 43.15 21.21 -35.84
C PRO A 189 42.56 20.74 -34.51
N GLN A 190 41.57 21.51 -34.07
CA GLN A 190 40.60 21.21 -33.02
C GLN A 190 39.78 19.95 -33.35
N GLN A 191 39.47 19.11 -32.36
CA GLN A 191 38.23 18.32 -32.39
C GLN A 191 37.50 18.28 -31.05
N LYS A 192 36.19 18.53 -31.17
CA LYS A 192 35.17 18.79 -30.16
C LYS A 192 34.64 17.49 -29.55
N VAL A 193 34.41 17.46 -28.23
CA VAL A 193 33.55 16.45 -27.60
C VAL A 193 32.28 17.12 -27.06
N LYS A 194 31.14 16.72 -27.63
CA LYS A 194 29.79 17.06 -27.18
C LYS A 194 29.44 16.27 -25.92
N VAL A 195 29.13 16.95 -24.82
CA VAL A 195 28.54 16.34 -23.61
C VAL A 195 27.01 16.36 -23.74
N LYS A 196 26.38 15.20 -23.57
CA LYS A 196 24.92 15.03 -23.46
C LYS A 196 24.48 15.22 -22.00
N THR A 197 23.52 16.10 -21.79
CA THR A 197 22.83 16.35 -20.52
C THR A 197 21.78 15.27 -20.24
N PRO A 198 21.65 14.73 -19.02
CA PRO A 198 20.50 13.92 -18.63
C PRO A 198 19.34 14.80 -18.15
N GLN A 199 18.14 14.46 -18.62
CA GLN A 199 16.87 15.03 -18.23
C GLN A 199 16.52 14.69 -16.78
N LYS A 200 16.03 15.67 -16.00
CA LYS A 200 15.18 15.42 -14.84
C LYS A 200 14.00 16.39 -14.89
N GLN A 201 12.80 15.81 -14.89
CA GLN A 201 11.51 16.49 -14.94
C GLN A 201 11.12 17.00 -13.54
N LEU A 202 10.72 18.28 -13.52
CA LEU A 202 9.60 18.93 -12.79
C LEU A 202 9.62 18.90 -11.24
N PRO A 203 8.93 19.84 -10.56
CA PRO A 203 7.60 20.43 -10.83
C PRO A 203 7.54 21.65 -11.77
#